data_AF-A0A7X7P6I3-F1
#
_entry.id   AF-A0A7X7P6I3-F1
#
_cell.length_a   1.000
_cell.length_b   1.000
_cell.length_c   1.000
_cell.angle_alpha   90.00
_cell.angle_beta   90.00
_cell.angle_gamma   90.00
#
_symmetry.space_group_name_H-M   'P 1'
#
loop_
_entity.id
_entity.type
_entity.pdbx_description
1 polymer ?
#
loop_
_entity_poly.entity_id
_entity_poly.type
_entity_poly.pdbx_seq_one_letter_code
_entity_poly.pdbx_strand_id
1 'polypeptide(L)'
;MSIKKTISLDKKAYDTVLGFLKKIHKTGKIEAMDWNEFRMNLEKVIVQEEQVKAIDLWTMENLEQHHPEMIRPRVLHEFESTFISPKSHGLFMEALHYGMVSQSQGEMIIDELLDSDALGLLPDTMENSLAKTWKKNTAIYNKVRLN
;
A
#
# COMPACT_ATOMS: atom_id res chain seq x y z
N MET A 1 -15.43 -5.07 -17.65
CA MET A 1 -15.09 -5.70 -16.35
C MET A 1 -15.77 -4.93 -15.24
N SER A 2 -16.39 -5.58 -14.26
CA SER A 2 -17.11 -4.90 -13.17
C SER A 2 -16.12 -4.21 -12.21
N ILE A 3 -16.44 -2.99 -11.76
CA ILE A 3 -15.67 -2.17 -10.82
C ILE A 3 -15.28 -2.98 -9.56
N LYS A 4 -16.19 -3.83 -9.07
CA LYS A 4 -15.95 -4.72 -7.92
C LYS A 4 -14.80 -5.71 -8.15
N LYS A 5 -14.63 -6.21 -9.38
CA LYS A 5 -13.57 -7.17 -9.75
C LYS A 5 -12.20 -6.49 -9.82
N THR A 6 -12.15 -5.24 -10.28
CA THR A 6 -10.91 -4.45 -10.36
C THR A 6 -10.40 -4.06 -8.98
N ILE A 7 -11.29 -3.63 -8.07
CA ILE A 7 -10.94 -3.32 -6.66
C ILE A 7 -10.34 -4.56 -5.97
N SER A 8 -10.88 -5.75 -6.25
CA SER A 8 -10.37 -7.01 -5.69
C SER A 8 -8.95 -7.36 -6.17
N LEU A 9 -8.55 -6.98 -7.38
CA LEU A 9 -7.22 -7.29 -7.92
C LEU A 9 -6.17 -6.27 -7.47
N ASP A 10 -6.52 -4.99 -7.44
CA ASP A 10 -5.63 -3.94 -6.93
C ASP A 10 -5.26 -4.18 -5.47
N LYS A 11 -6.25 -4.60 -4.66
CA LYS A 11 -6.03 -5.02 -3.29
C LYS A 11 -5.08 -6.23 -3.19
N LYS A 12 -5.27 -7.27 -4.01
CA LYS A 12 -4.37 -8.43 -3.99
C LYS A 12 -2.95 -8.05 -4.37
N ALA A 13 -2.76 -7.14 -5.32
CA ALA A 13 -1.44 -6.63 -5.67
C ALA A 13 -0.82 -5.87 -4.49
N TYR A 14 -1.59 -4.99 -3.84
CA TYR A 14 -1.18 -4.29 -2.62
C TYR A 14 -0.75 -5.25 -1.51
N ASP A 15 -1.59 -6.24 -1.19
CA ASP A 15 -1.31 -7.24 -0.15
C ASP A 15 -0.08 -8.08 -0.48
N THR A 16 0.16 -8.38 -1.77
CA THR A 16 1.34 -9.12 -2.24
C THR A 16 2.62 -8.33 -1.99
N VAL A 17 2.63 -7.03 -2.31
CA VAL A 17 3.77 -6.14 -2.07
C VAL A 17 4.01 -5.95 -0.58
N LEU A 18 2.96 -5.62 0.17
CA LEU A 18 3.07 -5.44 1.62
C LEU A 18 3.58 -6.72 2.31
N GLY A 19 3.07 -7.89 1.93
CA GLY A 19 3.53 -9.17 2.45
C GLY A 19 5.01 -9.43 2.14
N PHE A 20 5.47 -9.06 0.95
CA PHE A 20 6.87 -9.16 0.55
C PHE A 20 7.76 -8.23 1.38
N LEU A 21 7.42 -6.94 1.48
CA LEU A 21 8.18 -5.97 2.29
C LEU A 21 8.28 -6.41 3.75
N LYS A 22 7.17 -6.87 4.35
CA LYS A 22 7.13 -7.44 5.70
C LYS A 22 8.11 -8.59 5.88
N LYS A 23 8.16 -9.51 4.91
CA LYS A 23 9.09 -10.65 4.92
C LYS A 23 10.53 -10.16 4.89
N ILE A 24 10.88 -9.28 3.95
CA ILE A 24 12.24 -8.78 3.77
C ILE A 24 12.74 -7.98 4.98
N HIS A 25 11.94 -7.05 5.51
CA HIS A 25 12.35 -6.29 6.70
C HIS A 25 12.50 -7.17 7.94
N LYS A 26 11.73 -8.26 8.04
CA LYS A 26 11.87 -9.23 9.13
C LYS A 26 13.13 -10.09 9.01
N THR A 27 13.49 -10.51 7.80
CA THR A 27 14.66 -11.38 7.56
C THR A 27 15.97 -10.59 7.42
N GLY A 28 15.88 -9.31 7.05
CA GLY A 28 17.02 -8.45 6.73
C GLY A 28 17.80 -8.90 5.49
N LYS A 29 17.24 -9.81 4.69
CA LYS A 29 17.90 -10.44 3.54
C LYS A 29 16.93 -10.58 2.39
N ILE A 30 17.39 -10.22 1.19
CA ILE A 30 16.67 -10.42 -0.06
C ILE A 30 17.30 -11.60 -0.78
N GLU A 31 16.58 -12.71 -0.87
CA GLU A 31 17.00 -13.87 -1.66
C GLU A 31 16.38 -13.81 -3.05
N ALA A 32 17.12 -14.26 -4.07
CA ALA A 32 16.64 -14.29 -5.45
C ALA A 32 15.34 -15.12 -5.59
N MET A 33 15.20 -16.18 -4.80
CA MET A 33 14.00 -17.02 -4.77
C MET A 33 12.78 -16.24 -4.28
N ASP A 34 12.93 -15.44 -3.23
CA ASP A 34 11.85 -14.61 -2.68
C ASP A 34 11.39 -13.55 -3.69
N TRP A 35 12.34 -12.94 -4.40
CA TRP A 35 12.04 -11.96 -5.45
C TRP A 35 11.31 -12.59 -6.65
N ASN A 36 11.71 -13.81 -7.05
CA ASN A 36 11.05 -14.54 -8.11
C ASN A 36 9.63 -14.95 -7.72
N GLU A 37 9.43 -15.46 -6.51
CA GLU A 37 8.11 -15.80 -5.99
C GLU A 37 7.19 -14.56 -5.93
N PHE A 38 7.72 -13.43 -5.48
CA PHE A 38 7.03 -12.15 -5.46
C PHE A 38 6.52 -11.75 -6.86
N ARG A 39 7.40 -11.74 -7.87
CA ARG A 39 7.03 -11.40 -9.25
C ARG A 39 5.99 -12.37 -9.82
N MET A 40 6.17 -13.67 -9.62
CA MET A 40 5.20 -14.69 -10.04
C MET A 40 3.82 -14.48 -9.40
N ASN A 41 3.76 -14.01 -8.14
CA ASN A 41 2.49 -13.73 -7.47
C ASN A 41 1.83 -12.44 -8.00
N LEU A 42 2.61 -11.42 -8.37
CA LEU A 42 2.09 -10.23 -9.03
C LEU A 42 1.50 -10.53 -10.41
N GLU A 43 2.18 -11.34 -11.22
CA GLU A 43 1.72 -11.74 -12.56
C GLU A 43 0.38 -12.51 -12.55
N LYS A 44 0.05 -13.18 -11.43
CA LYS A 44 -1.27 -13.83 -11.26
C LYS A 44 -2.42 -12.85 -11.10
N VAL A 45 -2.15 -11.62 -10.68
CA VAL A 45 -3.18 -10.61 -10.36
C VAL A 45 -3.12 -9.37 -11.25
N ILE A 46 -2.01 -9.16 -11.96
CA ILE A 46 -1.77 -8.05 -12.87
C ILE A 46 -1.62 -8.57 -14.30
N VAL A 47 -2.47 -8.10 -15.19
CA VAL A 47 -2.49 -8.55 -16.60
C VAL A 47 -1.42 -7.85 -17.45
N GLN A 48 -1.09 -6.59 -17.11
CA GLN A 48 -0.15 -5.78 -17.90
C GLN A 48 1.27 -5.93 -17.37
N GLU A 49 2.18 -6.44 -18.21
CA GLU A 49 3.59 -6.65 -17.84
C GLU A 49 4.28 -5.35 -17.42
N GLU A 50 3.97 -4.22 -18.07
CA GLU A 50 4.49 -2.90 -17.70
C GLU A 50 4.14 -2.53 -16.25
N GLN A 51 2.90 -2.82 -15.83
CA GLN A 51 2.47 -2.57 -14.45
C GLN A 51 3.23 -3.46 -13.46
N VAL A 52 3.53 -4.72 -13.81
CA VAL A 52 4.38 -5.60 -12.99
C VAL A 52 5.78 -4.99 -12.85
N LYS A 53 6.39 -4.54 -13.96
CA LYS A 53 7.72 -3.88 -13.95
C LYS A 53 7.73 -2.62 -13.11
N ALA A 54 6.70 -1.78 -13.20
CA ALA A 54 6.61 -0.56 -12.39
C ALA A 54 6.52 -0.88 -10.89
N ILE A 55 5.75 -1.90 -10.51
CA ILE A 55 5.67 -2.34 -9.11
C ILE A 55 7.01 -2.96 -8.66
N ASP A 56 7.65 -3.75 -9.50
CA ASP A 56 8.97 -4.33 -9.23
C ASP A 56 10.00 -3.24 -8.93
N LEU A 57 10.09 -2.22 -9.79
CA LEU A 57 11.00 -1.07 -9.62
C LEU A 57 10.65 -0.24 -8.38
N TRP A 58 9.37 0.06 -8.15
CA TRP A 58 8.95 0.76 -6.95
C TRP A 58 9.33 -0.02 -5.69
N THR A 59 9.20 -1.35 -5.70
CA THR A 59 9.52 -2.21 -4.55
C THR A 59 11.02 -2.22 -4.27
N MET A 60 11.85 -2.25 -5.32
CA MET A 60 13.31 -2.11 -5.17
C MET A 60 13.68 -0.78 -4.54
N GLU A 61 13.15 0.33 -5.06
CA GLU A 61 13.46 1.67 -4.56
C GLU A 61 12.94 1.87 -3.13
N ASN A 62 11.76 1.34 -2.82
CA ASN A 62 11.21 1.35 -1.47
C ASN A 62 12.17 0.63 -0.50
N LEU A 63 12.65 -0.57 -0.83
CA LEU A 63 13.58 -1.31 0.04
C LEU A 63 14.93 -0.61 0.24
N GLU A 64 15.39 0.17 -0.75
CA GLU A 64 16.66 0.90 -0.67
C GLU A 64 16.54 2.20 0.15
N GLN A 65 15.42 2.89 0.04
CA GLN A 65 15.26 4.26 0.58
C GLN A 65 14.39 4.32 1.83
N HIS A 66 13.49 3.36 2.02
CA HIS A 66 12.53 3.36 3.12
C HIS A 66 13.08 2.57 4.31
N HIS A 67 13.06 3.23 5.46
CA HIS A 67 13.60 2.72 6.72
C HIS A 67 12.48 2.66 7.76
N PRO A 68 11.77 1.53 7.89
CA PRO A 68 10.63 1.40 8.81
C PRO A 68 10.92 1.80 10.26
N GLU A 69 12.15 1.60 10.71
CA GLU A 69 12.66 1.96 12.05
C GLU A 69 12.72 3.48 12.29
N MET A 70 12.81 4.27 11.23
CA MET A 70 12.82 5.74 11.30
C MET A 70 11.41 6.33 11.22
N ILE A 71 10.42 5.53 10.84
CA ILE A 71 9.04 5.99 10.72
C ILE A 71 8.41 6.10 12.11
N ARG A 72 7.95 7.31 12.43
CA ARG A 72 7.11 7.59 13.59
C ARG A 72 5.72 7.97 13.08
N PRO A 73 4.79 7.02 12.95
CA PRO A 73 3.46 7.36 12.53
C PRO A 73 2.77 8.21 13.61
N ARG A 74 1.93 9.15 13.18
CA ARG A 74 1.08 9.92 14.07
C ARG A 74 0.09 8.98 14.78
N VAL A 75 -0.21 9.28 16.03
CA VAL A 75 -1.33 8.68 16.76
C VAL A 75 -2.59 9.50 16.50
N LEU A 76 -3.70 8.83 16.24
CA LEU A 76 -5.00 9.48 16.08
C LEU A 76 -5.35 10.35 17.31
N HIS A 77 -5.96 11.50 17.04
CA HIS A 77 -6.60 12.30 18.07
C HIS A 77 -7.88 11.64 18.60
N GLU A 78 -8.35 12.07 19.76
CA GLU A 78 -9.55 11.53 20.42
C GLU A 78 -10.79 11.59 19.50
N PHE A 79 -10.95 12.72 18.78
CA PHE A 79 -12.02 12.88 17.80
C PHE A 79 -11.94 11.84 16.67
N GLU A 80 -10.76 11.67 16.07
CA GLU A 80 -10.54 10.72 14.97
C GLU A 80 -10.76 9.27 15.42
N SER A 81 -10.36 8.96 16.66
CA SER A 81 -10.54 7.64 17.27
C SER A 81 -12.01 7.27 17.49
N THR A 82 -12.93 8.25 17.43
CA THR A 82 -14.38 8.00 17.49
C THR A 82 -14.88 7.37 16.18
N PHE A 83 -14.21 7.65 15.06
CA PHE A 83 -14.63 7.21 13.73
C PHE A 83 -13.74 6.11 13.17
N ILE A 84 -12.44 6.19 13.43
CA ILE A 84 -11.48 5.24 12.89
C ILE A 84 -11.29 4.10 13.89
N SER A 85 -11.80 2.93 13.53
CA SER A 85 -11.65 1.74 14.38
C SER A 85 -10.17 1.41 14.62
N PRO A 86 -9.81 0.79 15.76
CA PRO A 86 -8.44 0.34 16.03
C PRO A 86 -7.87 -0.56 14.92
N LYS A 87 -8.73 -1.35 14.26
CA LYS A 87 -8.34 -2.18 13.12
C LYS A 87 -7.94 -1.33 11.91
N SER A 88 -8.76 -0.35 11.54
CA SER A 88 -8.48 0.58 10.43
C SER A 88 -7.22 1.40 10.72
N HIS A 89 -7.04 1.85 11.96
CA HIS A 89 -5.83 2.52 12.38
C HIS A 89 -4.60 1.60 12.28
N GLY A 90 -4.69 0.33 12.69
CA GLY A 90 -3.61 -0.64 12.53
C GLY A 90 -3.15 -0.81 11.08
N LEU A 91 -4.10 -0.87 10.14
CA LEU A 91 -3.81 -0.94 8.69
C LEU A 91 -3.09 0.32 8.19
N PHE A 92 -3.54 1.50 8.64
CA PHE A 92 -2.90 2.77 8.34
C PHE A 92 -1.45 2.81 8.85
N MET A 93 -1.24 2.43 10.11
CA MET A 93 0.08 2.38 10.73
C MET A 93 1.01 1.43 9.99
N GLU A 94 0.51 0.27 9.59
CA GLU A 94 1.27 -0.72 8.83
C GLU A 94 1.67 -0.18 7.45
N ALA A 95 0.75 0.48 6.74
CA ALA A 95 1.03 1.07 5.44
C ALA A 95 2.12 2.14 5.48
N LEU A 96 2.10 3.00 6.51
CA LEU A 96 3.16 3.98 6.76
C LEU A 96 4.49 3.32 7.13
N HIS A 97 4.43 2.32 8.02
CA HIS A 97 5.62 1.63 8.49
C HIS A 97 6.39 0.97 7.34
N TYR A 98 5.70 0.38 6.37
CA TYR A 98 6.30 -0.24 5.20
C TYR A 98 6.37 0.67 3.96
N GLY A 99 6.09 1.97 4.10
CA GLY A 99 6.27 2.94 3.02
C GLY A 99 5.32 2.72 1.83
N MET A 100 4.22 2.00 2.04
CA MET A 100 3.18 1.83 1.02
C MET A 100 2.54 3.18 0.66
N VAL A 101 2.47 4.09 1.63
CA VAL A 101 2.06 5.48 1.50
C VAL A 101 3.00 6.37 2.31
N SER A 102 3.18 7.62 1.88
CA SER A 102 3.91 8.63 2.67
C SER A 102 3.06 9.14 3.85
N GLN A 103 3.69 9.81 4.83
CA GLN A 103 2.96 10.48 5.91
C GLN A 103 1.92 11.46 5.39
N SER A 104 2.30 12.33 4.44
CA SER A 104 1.38 13.30 3.84
C SER A 104 0.19 12.64 3.12
N GLN A 105 0.42 11.53 2.43
CA GLN A 105 -0.63 10.72 1.82
C GLN A 105 -1.53 10.05 2.87
N GLY A 106 -0.93 9.62 3.97
CA GLY A 106 -1.66 9.10 5.12
C GLY A 106 -2.63 10.13 5.69
N GLU A 107 -2.18 11.35 5.95
CA GLU A 107 -3.03 12.43 6.47
C GLU A 107 -4.21 12.72 5.53
N MET A 108 -3.98 12.77 4.20
CA MET A 108 -5.06 12.93 3.22
C MET A 108 -6.10 11.80 3.30
N ILE A 109 -5.68 10.56 3.55
CA ILE A 109 -6.61 9.44 3.71
C ILE A 109 -7.43 9.60 5.00
N ILE A 110 -6.82 10.07 6.08
CA ILE A 110 -7.55 10.36 7.33
C ILE A 110 -8.58 11.47 7.08
N ASP A 111 -8.19 12.56 6.44
CA ASP A 111 -9.10 13.67 6.10
C ASP A 111 -10.26 13.21 5.21
N GLU A 112 -9.99 12.41 4.16
CA GLU A 112 -11.01 11.82 3.28
C GLU A 112 -12.03 10.96 4.06
N LEU A 113 -11.59 10.24 5.09
CA LEU A 113 -12.46 9.41 5.91
C LEU A 113 -13.33 10.23 6.87
N LEU A 114 -12.83 11.38 7.34
CA LEU A 114 -13.55 12.30 8.22
C LEU A 114 -14.55 13.18 7.48
N ASP A 115 -14.26 13.53 6.22
CA ASP A 115 -15.12 14.38 5.36
C ASP A 115 -16.26 13.60 4.69
N SER A 116 -16.18 12.26 4.65
CA SER A 116 -17.26 11.48 4.06
C SER A 116 -18.52 11.54 4.92
N ASP A 117 -19.64 11.99 4.34
CA ASP A 117 -21.01 11.96 4.92
C ASP A 117 -21.43 10.57 5.48
N ALA A 118 -20.64 9.53 5.22
CA ALA A 118 -20.85 8.16 5.66
C ALA A 118 -20.09 7.84 6.95
N LEU A 119 -20.52 8.46 8.05
CA LEU A 119 -20.26 8.01 9.41
C LEU A 119 -20.82 6.58 9.61
N GLY A 120 -20.10 5.55 9.15
CA GLY A 120 -20.52 4.14 9.29
C GLY A 120 -19.90 3.06 8.37
N LEU A 121 -19.02 3.37 7.41
CA LEU A 121 -18.50 2.40 6.41
C LEU A 121 -16.97 2.12 6.50
N LEU A 122 -16.43 1.96 7.71
CA LEU A 122 -15.01 2.28 8.01
C LEU A 122 -13.91 1.20 7.88
N PRO A 123 -14.15 -0.12 7.71
CA PRO A 123 -13.04 -1.06 7.44
C PRO A 123 -12.66 -1.14 5.96
N ASP A 124 -13.67 -1.29 5.08
CA ASP A 124 -13.44 -1.47 3.64
C ASP A 124 -12.95 -0.19 2.98
N THR A 125 -13.28 0.98 3.53
CA THR A 125 -12.81 2.28 3.02
C THR A 125 -11.31 2.49 3.24
N MET A 126 -10.77 2.18 4.42
CA MET A 126 -9.34 2.36 4.71
C MET A 126 -8.47 1.49 3.80
N GLU A 127 -8.74 0.19 3.71
CA GLU A 127 -7.95 -0.72 2.86
C GLU A 127 -8.01 -0.31 1.38
N ASN A 128 -9.17 0.12 0.90
CA ASN A 128 -9.34 0.59 -0.47
C ASN A 128 -8.61 1.91 -0.72
N SER A 129 -8.65 2.85 0.22
CA SER A 129 -7.94 4.13 0.11
C SER A 129 -6.42 3.92 0.10
N LEU A 130 -5.90 3.04 0.97
CA LEU A 130 -4.49 2.68 0.99
C LEU A 130 -4.05 2.04 -0.34
N ALA A 131 -4.77 1.01 -0.80
CA ALA A 131 -4.47 0.32 -2.06
C ALA A 131 -4.53 1.28 -3.27
N LYS A 132 -5.52 2.18 -3.31
CA LYS A 132 -5.67 3.18 -4.37
C LYS A 132 -4.52 4.18 -4.37
N THR A 133 -4.11 4.67 -3.20
CA THR A 133 -3.00 5.63 -3.06
C THR A 133 -1.67 4.98 -3.42
N TRP A 134 -1.37 3.79 -2.90
CA TRP A 134 -0.19 3.02 -3.27
C TRP A 134 -0.13 2.77 -4.79
N LYS A 135 -1.25 2.39 -5.41
CA LYS A 135 -1.31 2.18 -6.86
C LYS A 135 -0.95 3.45 -7.66
N LYS A 136 -1.30 4.63 -7.17
CA LYS A 136 -0.87 5.90 -7.79
C LYS A 136 0.65 6.06 -7.69
N ASN A 137 1.26 5.68 -6.56
CA ASN A 137 2.72 5.73 -6.36
C ASN A 137 3.45 4.85 -7.37
N THR A 138 3.00 3.62 -7.57
CA THR A 138 3.63 2.69 -8.52
C THR A 138 3.38 3.11 -9.97
N ALA A 139 2.24 3.71 -10.30
CA ALA A 139 1.93 4.19 -11.64
C ALA A 139 2.86 5.32 -12.14
N ILE A 140 3.58 6.02 -11.25
CA ILE A 140 4.57 7.04 -11.64
C ILE A 140 5.73 6.39 -12.40
N TYR A 141 6.11 5.16 -12.05
CA TYR A 141 7.23 4.43 -12.67
C TYR A 141 6.93 4.02 -14.11
N ASN A 142 5.65 3.77 -14.43
CA ASN A 142 5.21 3.60 -15.83
C ASN A 142 5.39 4.88 -16.65
N LYS A 143 5.24 6.06 -16.04
CA LYS A 143 5.27 7.35 -16.77
C LYS A 143 6.67 7.95 -16.88
N VAL A 144 7.54 7.69 -15.91
CA VAL A 144 8.84 8.37 -15.77
C VAL A 144 9.97 7.62 -16.47
N ARG A 145 9.85 6.31 -16.71
CA ARG A 145 10.94 5.47 -17.26
C ARG A 145 10.66 4.81 -18.61
N LEU A 146 9.45 4.96 -19.17
CA LEU A 146 9.07 4.44 -20.50
C LEU A 146 8.91 5.53 -21.57
N ASN A 147 9.33 6.77 -21.27
CA ASN A 147 9.54 7.82 -22.27
C ASN A 147 11.03 7.90 -22.62
#